data_AF-A0A1F9INB8-F1
#
_entry.id   AF-A0A1F9INB8-F1
#
_cell.length_a   1.000
_cell.length_b   1.000
_cell.length_c   1.000
_cell.angle_alpha   90.00
_cell.angle_beta   90.00
_cell.angle_gamma   90.00
#
_symmetry.space_group_name_H-M   'P 1'
#
loop_
_entity.id
_entity.type
_entity.pdbx_description
1 polymer ?
#
loop_
_entity_poly.entity_id
_entity_poly.type
_entity_poly.pdbx_seq_one_letter_code
_entity_poly.pdbx_strand_id
1 'polypeptide(L)'
;MSIMNKDTNMETVGSGPQRTGKDSHTLARKGSWSRDITKRVMSPPKESQIITFGDRITYTFTVGKDVGSIHFDMGRGEIFYRGHNISNLDLEKWQMDLLIRFEEILKGEARYERFVAAYIQSLRKIPTL
;
A
#
# COMPACT_ATOMS: atom_id res chain seq x y z
N MET A 1 12.52 16.64 -70.90
CA MET A 1 13.33 16.02 -69.85
C MET A 1 12.41 15.06 -69.10
N SER A 2 12.62 13.77 -68.94
CA SER A 2 13.58 12.77 -69.41
C SER A 2 12.93 11.40 -69.13
N ILE A 3 13.05 10.46 -70.07
CA ILE A 3 13.54 9.07 -69.90
C ILE A 3 12.89 8.24 -68.77
N MET A 4 11.94 7.34 -69.06
CA MET A 4 12.13 5.90 -69.38
C MET A 4 12.31 4.97 -68.16
N ASN A 5 11.36 4.03 -68.04
CA ASN A 5 11.40 2.61 -67.63
C ASN A 5 12.10 2.18 -66.33
N LYS A 6 11.45 1.27 -65.59
CA LYS A 6 11.77 -0.17 -65.59
C LYS A 6 10.95 -0.96 -64.57
N ASP A 7 10.39 -2.08 -65.02
CA ASP A 7 10.03 -3.23 -64.20
C ASP A 7 11.21 -3.69 -63.34
N THR A 8 10.98 -4.10 -62.08
CA THR A 8 11.68 -5.28 -61.52
C THR A 8 10.94 -5.87 -60.32
N ASN A 9 10.60 -7.16 -60.45
CA ASN A 9 10.47 -8.17 -59.40
C ASN A 9 11.47 -7.99 -58.24
N MET A 10 11.09 -8.40 -57.03
CA MET A 10 11.61 -9.63 -56.38
C MET A 10 11.13 -9.73 -54.94
N GLU A 11 10.80 -10.96 -54.57
CA GLU A 11 10.52 -11.43 -53.22
C GLU A 11 11.63 -11.03 -52.24
N THR A 12 11.27 -10.75 -50.99
CA THR A 12 12.17 -11.06 -49.88
C THR A 12 11.34 -11.56 -48.70
N VAL A 13 11.43 -12.86 -48.50
CA VAL A 13 11.05 -13.53 -47.26
C VAL A 13 11.97 -12.99 -46.17
N GLY A 14 11.42 -12.19 -45.26
CA GLY A 14 12.15 -11.60 -44.14
C GLY A 14 11.39 -11.88 -42.85
N SER A 15 11.70 -13.01 -42.21
CA SER A 15 11.26 -13.36 -40.87
C SER A 15 11.62 -12.25 -39.87
N GLY A 16 10.60 -11.66 -39.25
CA GLY A 16 10.75 -10.75 -38.12
C GLY A 16 9.47 -10.75 -37.30
N PRO A 17 9.48 -11.20 -36.03
CA PRO A 17 8.26 -11.31 -35.25
C PRO A 17 7.70 -9.93 -34.85
N GLN A 18 6.37 -9.85 -34.88
CA GLN A 18 5.52 -8.76 -34.44
C GLN A 18 6.00 -8.11 -33.13
N ARG A 19 6.11 -6.78 -33.13
CA ARG A 19 5.86 -5.97 -31.93
C ARG A 19 4.75 -4.99 -32.26
N THR A 20 3.52 -5.42 -31.99
CA THR A 20 2.40 -4.52 -31.77
C THR A 20 2.74 -3.71 -30.52
N GLY A 21 2.94 -2.41 -30.68
CA GLY A 21 3.03 -1.49 -29.56
C GLY A 21 1.69 -1.44 -28.86
N LYS A 22 1.49 -2.31 -27.86
CA LYS A 22 0.59 -2.06 -26.75
C LYS A 22 1.43 -1.47 -25.63
N ASP A 23 1.42 -0.16 -25.58
CA ASP A 23 1.60 0.70 -24.42
C ASP A 23 0.84 0.13 -23.21
N SER A 24 1.48 -0.83 -22.56
CA SER A 24 1.10 -1.32 -21.24
C SER A 24 1.97 -0.58 -20.24
N HIS A 25 1.44 0.52 -19.67
CA HIS A 25 1.92 0.99 -18.38
C HIS A 25 1.84 -0.21 -17.43
N THR A 26 3.00 -0.80 -17.18
CA THR A 26 3.13 -2.06 -16.46
C THR A 26 2.73 -1.80 -15.03
N LEU A 27 1.51 -2.25 -14.70
CA LEU A 27 1.03 -2.48 -13.35
C LEU A 27 2.13 -3.21 -12.59
N ALA A 28 2.72 -2.52 -11.63
CA ALA A 28 3.68 -3.08 -10.71
C ALA A 28 3.09 -4.34 -10.07
N ARG A 29 3.94 -5.37 -10.01
CA ARG A 29 3.65 -6.77 -9.66
C ARG A 29 2.95 -6.87 -8.28
N LYS A 30 1.62 -6.93 -8.29
CA LYS A 30 0.72 -7.08 -7.13
C LYS A 30 0.90 -8.39 -6.31
N GLY A 31 1.72 -9.34 -6.77
CA GLY A 31 1.75 -10.70 -6.21
C GLY A 31 2.89 -11.06 -5.24
N SER A 32 4.00 -10.30 -5.22
CA SER A 32 5.18 -10.67 -4.41
C SER A 32 5.29 -9.89 -3.11
N TRP A 33 4.70 -8.69 -3.04
CA TRP A 33 4.82 -7.82 -1.87
C TRP A 33 3.98 -8.29 -0.69
N SER A 34 2.75 -8.75 -0.93
CA SER A 34 1.82 -9.11 0.15
C SER A 34 2.36 -10.22 1.04
N ARG A 35 3.02 -11.25 0.47
CA ARG A 35 3.55 -12.40 1.24
C ARG A 35 4.74 -12.04 2.13
N ASP A 36 5.63 -11.15 1.67
CA ASP A 36 6.79 -10.71 2.45
C ASP A 36 6.39 -9.72 3.55
N ILE A 37 5.37 -8.91 3.31
CA ILE A 37 4.85 -7.93 4.27
C ILE A 37 4.13 -8.65 5.41
N THR A 38 3.27 -9.64 5.16
CA THR A 38 2.58 -10.35 6.26
C THR A 38 3.58 -10.94 7.25
N LYS A 39 4.63 -11.63 6.78
CA LYS A 39 5.67 -12.18 7.67
C LYS A 39 6.45 -11.10 8.45
N ARG A 40 6.68 -9.93 7.85
CA ARG A 40 7.45 -8.83 8.46
C ARG A 40 6.62 -7.96 9.40
N VAL A 41 5.32 -7.82 9.16
CA VAL A 41 4.38 -7.09 10.03
C VAL A 41 4.06 -7.88 11.31
N MET A 42 4.15 -9.22 11.27
CA MET A 42 3.95 -10.08 12.46
C MET A 42 5.09 -10.03 13.48
N SER A 43 6.26 -9.49 13.12
CA SER A 43 7.31 -9.11 14.08
C SER A 43 7.24 -7.60 14.27
N PRO A 44 7.41 -7.05 15.49
CA PRO A 44 7.48 -5.60 15.65
C PRO A 44 8.55 -5.06 14.69
N PRO A 45 8.22 -4.07 13.83
CA PRO A 45 9.19 -3.44 12.97
C PRO A 45 10.40 -3.05 13.83
N LYS A 46 11.60 -3.48 13.43
CA LYS A 46 12.86 -3.25 14.17
C LYS A 46 13.04 -1.78 14.58
N GLU A 47 12.44 -0.89 13.81
CA GLU A 47 12.37 0.55 14.04
C GLU A 47 10.90 0.95 13.98
N SER A 48 10.26 1.06 15.14
CA SER A 48 8.93 1.66 15.25
C SER A 48 8.88 2.63 16.41
N GLN A 49 8.03 3.66 16.27
CA GLN A 49 7.89 4.72 17.25
C GLN A 49 6.42 5.06 17.40
N ILE A 50 6.01 5.32 18.64
CA ILE A 50 4.69 5.86 18.96
C ILE A 50 4.84 7.23 19.58
N ILE A 51 4.06 8.18 19.09
CA ILE A 51 4.02 9.55 19.57
C ILE A 51 2.57 9.91 19.87
N THR A 52 2.33 10.51 21.04
CA THR A 52 1.02 11.06 21.42
C THR A 52 1.08 12.59 21.42
N PHE A 53 0.03 13.22 20.94
CA PHE A 53 -0.12 14.68 20.95
C PHE A 53 -1.60 15.05 21.13
N GLY A 54 -1.97 15.49 22.34
CA GLY A 54 -3.38 15.69 22.69
C GLY A 54 -4.21 14.44 22.41
N ASP A 55 -5.30 14.58 21.65
CA ASP A 55 -6.19 13.48 21.28
C ASP A 55 -5.68 12.65 20.09
N ARG A 56 -4.43 12.84 19.67
CA ARG A 56 -3.82 12.09 18.58
C ARG A 56 -2.76 11.12 19.06
N ILE A 57 -2.71 9.98 18.40
CA ILE A 57 -1.63 9.01 18.53
C ILE A 57 -1.15 8.61 17.15
N THR A 58 0.16 8.59 16.95
CA THR A 58 0.81 8.25 15.69
C THR A 58 1.73 7.07 15.93
N TYR A 59 1.57 6.02 15.13
CA TYR A 59 2.45 4.86 15.08
C TYR A 59 3.20 4.87 13.76
N THR A 60 4.51 5.09 13.82
CA THR A 60 5.42 5.07 12.67
C THR A 60 6.21 3.78 12.69
N PHE A 61 6.37 3.16 11.53
CA PHE A 61 7.05 1.88 11.39
C PHE A 61 7.71 1.74 10.02
N THR A 62 8.72 0.88 9.95
CA THR A 62 9.36 0.49 8.68
C THR A 62 8.73 -0.79 8.12
N VAL A 63 8.46 -0.80 6.81
CA VAL A 63 8.05 -2.00 6.06
C VAL A 63 8.99 -2.16 4.88
N GLY A 64 9.92 -3.12 4.98
CA GLY A 64 10.94 -3.28 3.96
C GLY A 64 11.91 -2.08 3.95
N LYS A 65 11.83 -1.26 2.89
CA LYS A 65 12.61 -0.01 2.75
C LYS A 65 11.75 1.25 2.92
N ASP A 66 10.44 1.09 3.10
CA ASP A 66 9.50 2.20 3.20
C ASP A 66 9.16 2.51 4.65
N VAL A 67 8.86 3.77 4.92
CA VAL A 67 8.26 4.20 6.19
C VAL A 67 6.75 4.32 6.00
N GLY A 68 5.99 3.70 6.91
CA GLY A 68 4.56 3.85 7.03
C GLY A 68 4.18 4.50 8.36
N SER A 69 2.99 5.09 8.40
CA SER A 69 2.41 5.59 9.63
C SER A 69 0.92 5.29 9.71
N ILE A 70 0.45 5.03 10.91
CA ILE A 70 -0.96 5.07 11.29
C ILE A 70 -1.15 6.27 12.21
N HIS A 71 -2.14 7.10 11.91
CA HIS A 71 -2.57 8.18 12.80
C HIS A 71 -3.99 7.89 13.25
N PHE A 72 -4.24 8.00 14.55
CA PHE A 72 -5.57 7.98 15.10
C PHE A 72 -5.85 9.31 15.79
N ASP A 73 -6.94 9.96 15.37
CA ASP A 73 -7.49 11.16 16.00
C ASP A 73 -8.73 10.76 16.80
N MET A 74 -8.58 10.69 18.12
CA MET A 74 -9.64 10.28 19.04
C MET A 74 -10.80 11.28 19.08
N GLY A 75 -10.50 12.58 18.95
CA GLY A 75 -11.52 13.63 18.93
C GLY A 75 -12.46 13.51 17.72
N ARG A 76 -11.95 12.98 16.60
CA ARG A 76 -12.73 12.74 15.37
C ARG A 76 -13.20 11.30 15.21
N GLY A 77 -12.59 10.35 15.91
CA GLY A 77 -12.82 8.92 15.69
C GLY A 77 -12.41 8.48 14.28
N GLU A 78 -11.31 9.04 13.76
CA GLU A 78 -10.80 8.80 12.41
C GLU A 78 -9.41 8.17 12.44
N ILE A 79 -9.17 7.24 11.52
CA ILE A 79 -7.89 6.56 11.36
C ILE A 79 -7.32 6.90 9.97
N PHE A 80 -6.03 7.19 9.91
CA PHE A 80 -5.31 7.49 8.68
C PHE A 80 -4.15 6.53 8.50
N TYR A 81 -3.96 6.02 7.29
CA TYR A 81 -2.81 5.22 6.89
C TYR A 81 -2.03 5.97 5.81
N ARG A 82 -0.73 6.22 6.05
CA ARG A 82 0.14 7.01 5.16
C ARG A 82 -0.48 8.36 4.74
N GLY A 83 -1.17 9.02 5.66
CA GLY A 83 -1.81 10.33 5.43
C GLY A 83 -3.21 10.28 4.80
N HIS A 84 -3.72 9.10 4.43
CA HIS A 84 -5.05 8.94 3.85
C HIS A 84 -6.04 8.36 4.86
N ASN A 85 -7.24 8.94 4.95
CA ASN A 85 -8.30 8.40 5.81
C ASN A 85 -8.70 7.01 5.30
N ILE A 86 -8.65 6.01 6.17
CA ILE A 86 -8.83 4.60 5.78
C ILE A 86 -10.25 4.28 5.34
N SER A 87 -11.25 5.08 5.73
CA SER A 87 -12.63 4.91 5.27
C SER A 87 -12.78 5.14 3.77
N ASN A 88 -11.80 5.77 3.13
CA ASN A 88 -11.77 6.06 1.69
C ASN A 88 -10.80 5.13 0.93
N LEU A 89 -10.29 4.07 1.57
CA LEU A 89 -9.32 3.16 0.98
C LEU A 89 -9.92 1.75 0.83
N ASP A 90 -9.60 1.10 -0.29
CA ASP A 90 -9.71 -0.35 -0.42
C ASP A 90 -8.46 -0.97 0.21
N LEU A 91 -8.58 -1.43 1.46
CA LEU A 91 -7.45 -1.93 2.22
C LEU A 91 -7.11 -3.37 1.81
N GLU A 92 -5.84 -3.64 1.57
CA GLU A 92 -5.35 -5.00 1.43
C GLU A 92 -5.34 -5.71 2.80
N LYS A 93 -5.47 -7.04 2.81
CA LYS A 93 -5.50 -7.83 4.07
C LYS A 93 -4.36 -7.48 5.03
N TRP A 94 -3.14 -7.32 4.52
CA TRP A 94 -1.99 -7.00 5.38
C TRP A 94 -2.08 -5.62 6.03
N GLN A 95 -2.78 -4.67 5.40
CA GLN A 95 -3.05 -3.35 5.98
C GLN A 95 -4.08 -3.47 7.10
N MET A 96 -5.07 -4.34 6.95
CA MET A 96 -6.00 -4.67 8.04
C MET A 96 -5.28 -5.34 9.21
N ASP A 97 -4.43 -6.34 8.92
CA ASP A 97 -3.62 -7.02 9.94
C ASP A 97 -2.74 -6.00 10.71
N LEU A 98 -2.22 -4.98 10.02
CA LEU A 98 -1.45 -3.90 10.63
C LEU A 98 -2.31 -2.98 11.53
N LEU A 99 -3.54 -2.67 11.13
CA LEU A 99 -4.48 -1.89 11.94
C LEU A 99 -4.88 -2.64 13.22
N ILE A 100 -5.12 -3.94 13.12
CA ILE A 100 -5.36 -4.83 14.27
C ILE A 100 -4.12 -4.88 15.15
N ARG A 101 -2.92 -5.01 14.56
CA ARG A 101 -1.68 -5.02 15.32
C ARG A 101 -1.49 -3.74 16.12
N PHE A 102 -1.86 -2.59 15.55
CA PHE A 102 -1.80 -1.34 16.29
C PHE A 102 -2.76 -1.35 17.50
N GLU A 103 -3.94 -1.95 17.39
CA GLU A 103 -4.84 -2.18 18.54
C GLU A 103 -4.16 -2.97 19.67
N GLU A 104 -3.47 -4.06 19.32
CA GLU A 104 -2.74 -4.89 20.29
C GLU A 104 -1.63 -4.11 21.00
N ILE A 105 -0.91 -3.25 20.26
CA ILE A 105 0.12 -2.39 20.84
C ILE A 105 -0.50 -1.38 21.82
N LEU A 106 -1.62 -0.76 21.46
CA LEU A 106 -2.33 0.17 22.36
C LEU A 106 -2.80 -0.55 23.64
N LYS A 107 -3.30 -1.78 23.51
CA LYS A 107 -3.72 -2.61 24.66
C LYS A 107 -2.55 -3.06 25.54
N GLY A 108 -1.36 -3.23 24.96
CA GLY A 108 -0.18 -3.74 25.65
C GLY A 108 0.52 -2.71 26.56
N GLU A 109 0.22 -1.43 26.43
CA GLU A 109 0.91 -0.37 27.17
C GLU A 109 -0.06 0.60 27.86
N ALA A 110 -0.01 0.66 29.20
CA ALA A 110 -0.91 1.50 30.00
C ALA A 110 -0.93 2.99 29.58
N ARG A 111 0.20 3.53 29.09
CA ARG A 111 0.26 4.92 28.61
C ARG A 111 -0.63 5.22 27.40
N TYR A 112 -1.14 4.20 26.71
CA TYR A 112 -2.03 4.35 25.55
C TYR A 112 -3.48 3.93 25.83
N GLU A 113 -3.79 3.49 27.05
CA GLU A 113 -5.10 2.95 27.43
C GLU A 113 -6.26 3.85 27.02
N ARG A 114 -6.10 5.17 27.19
CA ARG A 114 -7.14 6.16 26.86
C ARG A 114 -7.59 6.12 25.39
N PHE A 115 -6.74 5.65 24.48
CA PHE A 115 -7.05 5.60 23.04
C PHE A 115 -7.76 4.30 22.64
N VAL A 116 -7.65 3.24 23.44
CA VAL A 116 -8.04 1.87 23.07
C VAL A 116 -9.52 1.78 22.69
N ALA A 117 -10.42 2.27 23.56
CA ALA A 117 -11.86 2.15 23.34
C ALA A 117 -12.31 2.89 22.06
N ALA A 118 -11.82 4.11 21.87
CA ALA A 118 -12.16 4.94 20.72
C ALA A 118 -11.56 4.40 19.41
N TYR A 119 -10.34 3.84 19.48
CA TYR A 119 -9.70 3.22 18.33
C TYR A 119 -10.47 1.97 17.87
N ILE A 120 -10.84 1.08 18.80
CA ILE A 120 -11.66 -0.11 18.51
C ILE A 120 -13.00 0.28 17.89
N GLN A 121 -13.66 1.31 18.43
CA GLN A 121 -14.92 1.79 17.87
C GLN A 121 -14.74 2.30 16.42
N SER A 122 -13.61 2.92 16.12
CA SER A 122 -13.29 3.41 14.78
C SER A 122 -12.98 2.26 13.81
N LEU A 123 -12.30 1.20 14.27
CA LEU A 123 -12.05 0.01 13.47
C LEU A 123 -13.34 -0.70 13.04
N ARG A 124 -14.34 -0.80 13.93
CA ARG A 124 -15.65 -1.42 13.63
C ARG A 124 -16.44 -0.74 12.51
N LYS A 125 -16.08 0.50 12.14
CA LYS A 125 -16.71 1.22 11.02
C LYS A 125 -16.14 0.80 9.67
N ILE A 126 -15.07 0.03 9.64
CA ILE A 126 -14.45 -0.48 8.43
C ILE A 126 -15.23 -1.75 8.04
N PRO A 127 -15.93 -1.78 6.89
CA PRO A 127 -16.89 -2.85 6.53
C PRO A 127 -16.33 -4.28 6.49
N THR A 128 -15.01 -4.42 6.47
CA THR A 128 -14.26 -5.66 6.25
C THR A 128 -13.58 -6.19 7.51
N LEU A 129 -13.83 -5.60 8.69
CA LEU A 129 -13.29 -5.98 10.00
C LEU A 129 -14.38 -6.41 10.99
#